data_AF-A0A923V6I4-F1
#
_entry.id   AF-A0A923V6I4-F1
#
_cell.length_a   1.000
_cell.length_b   1.000
_cell.length_c   1.000
_cell.angle_alpha   90.00
_cell.angle_beta   90.00
_cell.angle_gamma   90.00
#
_symmetry.space_group_name_H-M   'P 1'
#
loop_
_entity.id
_entity.type
_entity.pdbx_description
1 polymer ?
#
loop_
_entity_poly.entity_id
_entity_poly.type
_entity_poly.pdbx_seq_one_letter_code
_entity_poly.pdbx_strand_id
1 'polypeptide(L)'
;MQTHNLGYPRIGSNRALKKASEHYWAGKISLADLLRKGKEITEQNWKIQQKAGIDLIPSNDFSYYDQILDMSLTVGAIPKRYNQVVLTKANNELDLYFAMARGYQKDGLDITAMEMTKWFDTNYHYIVPEFFKDQAFSLFSDKVITEFVRAKQLGITSKPVIIGPVSYLLLGKEKEAGFDKLDLIKKLLPVYLQLLGELKNQGAEWVQFDEPFLALDIDEKAKEAFIFVYAEIRKQFPKLKILVATYFEGLKDNLVLAINLPITALHIDLVRSPEQLDDVLNAIPKDMMLSLGVVDGRNIWRNDFELSLSIIKKAVAKLGTSRLLIAPSCSLQRRYKTPQKQ
;
A
#
# COMPACT_ATOMS: atom_id res chain seq x y z
N MET A 1 -8.38 1.83 22.71
CA MET A 1 -8.40 1.45 21.28
C MET A 1 -7.77 2.59 20.52
N GLN A 2 -6.90 2.28 19.55
CA GLN A 2 -6.34 3.30 18.66
C GLN A 2 -7.13 3.34 17.36
N THR A 3 -7.07 4.46 16.65
CA THR A 3 -7.65 4.68 15.34
C THR A 3 -6.56 4.76 14.27
N HIS A 4 -6.83 4.23 13.08
CA HIS A 4 -5.90 4.41 11.96
C HIS A 4 -6.62 4.44 10.62
N ASN A 5 -5.94 4.99 9.63
CA ASN A 5 -6.32 4.82 8.24
C ASN A 5 -5.39 3.82 7.54
N LEU A 6 -5.88 3.22 6.46
CA LEU A 6 -5.10 2.34 5.59
C LEU A 6 -4.43 3.12 4.45
N GLY A 7 -4.97 4.28 4.10
CA GLY A 7 -4.49 5.17 3.05
C GLY A 7 -5.49 6.30 2.83
N TYR A 8 -5.08 7.38 2.16
CA TYR A 8 -5.85 8.61 2.03
C TYR A 8 -5.90 9.14 0.58
N PRO A 9 -6.97 9.85 0.16
CA PRO A 9 -7.04 10.45 -1.17
C PRO A 9 -5.89 11.41 -1.51
N ARG A 10 -5.16 11.05 -2.58
CA ARG A 10 -4.00 11.79 -3.10
C ARG A 10 -4.31 12.82 -4.20
N ILE A 11 -5.52 12.83 -4.76
CA ILE A 11 -5.85 13.71 -5.91
C ILE A 11 -5.83 15.21 -5.57
N GLY A 12 -5.91 15.56 -4.27
CA GLY A 12 -6.00 16.93 -3.78
C GLY A 12 -7.37 17.57 -4.02
N SER A 13 -7.65 18.67 -3.32
CA SER A 13 -8.86 19.46 -3.55
C SER A 13 -8.90 19.97 -4.99
N ASN A 14 -10.08 19.98 -5.63
CA ASN A 14 -10.27 20.40 -7.03
C ASN A 14 -9.36 19.68 -8.06
N ARG A 15 -8.98 18.44 -7.76
CA ARG A 15 -8.10 17.60 -8.60
C ARG A 15 -6.73 18.23 -8.87
N ALA A 16 -6.16 18.88 -7.86
CA ALA A 16 -4.88 19.59 -7.98
C ALA A 16 -3.74 18.72 -8.51
N LEU A 17 -3.62 17.46 -8.07
CA LEU A 17 -2.57 16.56 -8.54
C LEU A 17 -2.72 16.25 -10.03
N LYS A 18 -3.94 15.94 -10.48
CA LYS A 18 -4.23 15.67 -11.90
C LYS A 18 -3.76 16.83 -12.78
N LYS A 19 -4.17 18.06 -12.43
CA LYS A 19 -3.81 19.27 -13.18
C LYS A 19 -2.29 19.49 -13.22
N ALA A 20 -1.62 19.28 -12.08
CA ALA A 20 -0.17 19.42 -12.00
C ALA A 20 0.55 18.39 -12.88
N SER A 21 0.15 17.12 -12.83
CA SER A 21 0.74 16.07 -13.68
C SER A 21 0.49 16.34 -15.17
N GLU A 22 -0.72 16.74 -15.56
CA GLU A 22 -1.04 17.12 -16.95
C GLU A 22 -0.22 18.32 -17.44
N HIS A 23 -0.04 19.34 -16.61
CA HIS A 23 0.81 20.48 -16.93
C HIS A 23 2.28 20.09 -17.05
N TYR A 24 2.77 19.20 -16.19
CA TYR A 24 4.15 18.70 -16.27
C TYR A 24 4.38 17.92 -17.57
N TRP A 25 3.48 17.01 -17.92
CA TRP A 25 3.57 16.24 -19.18
C TRP A 25 3.55 17.15 -20.42
N ALA A 26 2.80 18.25 -20.36
CA ALA A 26 2.73 19.27 -21.40
C ALA A 26 3.91 20.28 -21.38
N GLY A 27 4.89 20.13 -20.48
CA GLY A 27 6.04 21.04 -20.36
C GLY A 27 5.69 22.43 -19.83
N LYS A 28 4.51 22.61 -19.21
CA LYS A 28 4.01 23.90 -18.71
C LYS A 28 4.49 24.25 -17.31
N ILE A 29 4.96 23.26 -16.55
CA ILE A 29 5.55 23.45 -15.21
C ILE A 29 6.82 22.63 -15.09
N SER A 30 7.71 23.05 -14.20
CA SER A 30 8.96 22.33 -13.91
C SER A 30 8.72 21.08 -13.05
N LEU A 31 9.73 20.19 -13.00
CA LEU A 31 9.73 19.08 -12.04
C LEU A 31 9.60 19.60 -10.61
N ALA A 32 10.32 20.67 -10.27
CA ALA A 32 10.28 21.27 -8.93
C ALA A 32 8.86 21.73 -8.56
N ASP A 33 8.11 22.28 -9.51
CA ASP A 33 6.71 22.67 -9.30
C ASP A 33 5.79 21.47 -9.06
N LEU A 34 5.94 20.40 -9.84
CA LEU A 34 5.17 19.16 -9.66
C LEU A 34 5.47 18.54 -8.28
N LEU A 35 6.75 18.43 -7.93
CA LEU A 35 7.18 17.89 -6.64
C LEU A 35 6.65 18.75 -5.48
N ARG A 36 6.71 20.08 -5.61
CA ARG A 36 6.13 20.99 -4.62
C ARG A 36 4.63 20.79 -4.45
N LYS A 37 3.87 20.57 -5.53
CA LYS A 37 2.43 20.27 -5.42
C LYS A 37 2.16 18.93 -4.73
N GLY A 38 2.93 17.89 -5.01
CA GLY A 38 2.85 16.62 -4.28
C GLY A 38 3.13 16.80 -2.78
N LYS A 39 4.16 17.59 -2.45
CA LYS A 39 4.50 17.93 -1.06
C LYS A 39 3.37 18.67 -0.34
N GLU A 40 2.81 19.70 -0.95
CA GLU A 40 1.68 20.45 -0.36
C GLU A 40 0.45 19.56 -0.10
N ILE A 41 0.11 18.68 -1.05
CA ILE A 41 -1.04 17.77 -0.90
C ILE A 41 -0.82 16.77 0.24
N THR A 42 0.37 16.17 0.31
CA THR A 42 0.72 15.20 1.37
C THR A 42 0.67 15.85 2.75
N GLU A 43 1.25 17.04 2.90
CA GLU A 43 1.28 17.77 4.16
C GLU A 43 -0.11 18.19 4.63
N GLN A 44 -0.95 18.65 3.71
CA GLN A 44 -2.35 18.95 4.02
C GLN A 44 -3.11 17.70 4.48
N ASN A 45 -2.92 16.57 3.80
CA ASN A 45 -3.56 15.31 4.16
C ASN A 45 -3.15 14.82 5.56
N TRP A 46 -1.86 14.89 5.89
CA TRP A 46 -1.38 14.51 7.22
C TRP A 46 -1.93 15.43 8.31
N LYS A 47 -1.91 16.75 8.10
CA LYS A 47 -2.47 17.72 9.06
C LYS A 47 -3.97 17.55 9.28
N ILE A 48 -4.73 17.22 8.23
CA ILE A 48 -6.17 16.93 8.35
C ILE A 48 -6.39 15.71 9.26
N GLN A 49 -5.65 14.62 9.04
CA GLN A 49 -5.78 13.41 9.83
C GLN A 49 -5.32 13.60 11.28
N GLN A 50 -4.23 14.33 11.50
CA GLN A 50 -3.75 14.70 12.84
C GLN A 50 -4.79 15.55 13.58
N LYS A 51 -5.38 16.55 12.92
CA LYS A 51 -6.44 17.39 13.50
C LYS A 51 -7.71 16.58 13.82
N ALA A 52 -7.99 15.54 13.04
CA ALA A 52 -9.10 14.62 13.30
C ALA A 52 -8.82 13.63 14.45
N GLY A 53 -7.62 13.63 15.03
CA GLY A 53 -7.25 12.75 16.14
C GLY A 53 -6.93 11.32 15.73
N ILE A 54 -6.53 11.08 14.47
CA ILE A 54 -6.13 9.74 14.02
C ILE A 54 -4.77 9.37 14.64
N ASP A 55 -4.70 8.23 15.34
CA ASP A 55 -3.50 7.80 16.07
C ASP A 55 -2.39 7.32 15.13
N LEU A 56 -2.71 6.47 14.14
CA LEU A 56 -1.74 5.98 13.15
C LEU A 56 -2.08 6.51 11.75
N ILE A 57 -1.38 7.56 11.35
CA ILE A 57 -1.57 8.24 10.06
C ILE A 57 -0.71 7.55 8.99
N PRO A 58 -1.28 7.17 7.82
CA PRO A 58 -0.50 6.54 6.76
C PRO A 58 0.51 7.51 6.13
N SER A 59 1.65 6.97 5.70
CA SER A 59 2.58 7.60 4.75
C SER A 59 2.88 6.61 3.63
N ASN A 60 3.41 7.10 2.50
CA ASN A 60 3.58 6.35 1.25
C ASN A 60 2.27 5.98 0.52
N ASP A 61 1.12 6.40 1.04
CA ASP A 61 -0.19 6.29 0.39
C ASP A 61 -0.38 7.32 -0.75
N PHE A 62 0.45 8.36 -0.79
CA PHE A 62 0.54 9.27 -1.93
C PHE A 62 1.31 8.63 -3.08
N SER A 63 0.95 9.00 -4.31
CA SER A 63 1.61 8.55 -5.53
C SER A 63 1.31 9.55 -6.65
N TYR A 64 2.23 9.73 -7.61
CA TYR A 64 1.99 10.60 -8.77
C TYR A 64 1.12 9.94 -9.85
N TYR A 65 1.05 8.62 -9.87
CA TYR A 65 0.27 7.86 -10.86
C TYR A 65 -0.38 6.63 -10.24
N ASP A 66 0.40 5.65 -9.79
CA ASP A 66 -0.07 4.39 -9.22
C ASP A 66 0.85 3.85 -8.11
N GLN A 67 0.27 3.37 -7.02
CA GLN A 67 1.02 2.84 -5.88
C GLN A 67 1.72 1.50 -6.17
N ILE A 68 1.22 0.70 -7.13
CA ILE A 68 1.91 -0.54 -7.52
C ILE A 68 3.13 -0.19 -8.38
N LEU A 69 2.99 0.78 -9.28
CA LEU A 69 4.12 1.35 -10.00
C LEU A 69 5.16 1.99 -9.07
N ASP A 70 4.73 2.69 -8.01
CA ASP A 70 5.65 3.22 -6.99
C ASP A 70 6.47 2.08 -6.36
N MET A 71 5.85 0.94 -6.08
CA MET A 71 6.56 -0.22 -5.54
C MET A 71 7.51 -0.82 -6.58
N SER A 72 7.09 -0.92 -7.85
CA SER A 72 7.98 -1.38 -8.94
C SER A 72 9.24 -0.53 -9.04
N LEU A 73 9.09 0.79 -8.93
CA LEU A 73 10.22 1.70 -8.89
C LEU A 73 11.05 1.53 -7.61
N THR A 74 10.40 1.36 -6.45
CA THR A 74 11.08 1.13 -5.16
C THR A 74 11.99 -0.09 -5.21
N VAL A 75 11.51 -1.21 -5.79
CA VAL A 75 12.28 -2.47 -5.86
C VAL A 75 13.14 -2.61 -7.11
N GLY A 76 13.21 -1.58 -7.96
CA GLY A 76 13.98 -1.61 -9.20
C GLY A 76 13.45 -2.60 -10.24
N ALA A 77 12.16 -2.97 -10.19
CA ALA A 77 11.50 -3.81 -11.17
C ALA A 77 11.14 -3.01 -12.43
N ILE A 78 12.17 -2.53 -13.13
CA ILE A 78 12.05 -1.67 -14.31
C ILE A 78 12.31 -2.51 -15.56
N PRO A 79 11.33 -2.61 -16.50
CA PRO A 79 11.55 -3.36 -17.74
C PRO A 79 12.70 -2.80 -18.58
N LYS A 80 13.52 -3.68 -19.17
CA LYS A 80 14.73 -3.32 -19.92
C LYS A 80 14.50 -2.29 -21.05
N ARG A 81 13.29 -2.26 -21.64
CA ARG A 81 12.92 -1.29 -22.68
C ARG A 81 13.00 0.16 -22.22
N TYR A 82 12.92 0.43 -20.91
CA TYR A 82 13.04 1.79 -20.36
C TYR A 82 14.49 2.19 -20.04
N ASN A 83 15.48 1.30 -20.20
CA ASN A 83 16.88 1.63 -19.93
C ASN A 83 17.35 2.86 -20.73
N GLN A 84 16.88 3.04 -21.97
CA GLN A 84 17.21 4.21 -22.78
C GLN A 84 16.67 5.53 -22.19
N VAL A 85 15.52 5.47 -21.53
CA VAL A 85 14.95 6.62 -20.80
C VAL A 85 15.83 6.98 -19.60
N VAL A 86 16.31 5.97 -18.86
CA VAL A 86 17.23 6.14 -17.72
C VAL A 86 18.57 6.72 -18.14
N LEU A 87 19.12 6.27 -19.27
CA LEU A 87 20.43 6.70 -19.77
C LEU A 87 20.43 8.12 -20.37
N THR A 88 19.25 8.67 -20.66
CA THR A 88 19.12 10.02 -21.20
C THR A 88 19.38 11.03 -20.08
N LYS A 89 20.53 11.72 -20.11
CA LYS A 89 20.98 12.64 -19.04
C LYS A 89 20.00 13.74 -18.64
N ALA A 90 19.02 14.07 -19.49
CA ALA A 90 17.99 15.07 -19.20
C ALA A 90 16.83 14.52 -18.34
N ASN A 91 16.65 13.20 -18.30
CA ASN A 91 15.54 12.56 -17.60
C ASN A 91 15.85 12.32 -16.13
N ASN A 92 14.85 12.54 -15.29
CA ASN A 92 14.91 12.21 -13.87
C ASN A 92 14.10 10.94 -13.55
N GLU A 93 14.16 10.47 -12.30
CA GLU A 93 13.41 9.30 -11.82
C GLU A 93 11.89 9.40 -12.11
N LEU A 94 11.31 10.60 -12.00
CA LEU A 94 9.88 10.80 -12.26
C LEU A 94 9.53 10.76 -13.76
N ASP A 95 10.47 11.10 -14.65
CA ASP A 95 10.30 10.93 -16.09
C ASP A 95 10.29 9.45 -16.47
N LEU A 96 11.18 8.65 -15.88
CA LEU A 96 11.16 7.19 -16.00
C LEU A 96 9.83 6.61 -15.50
N TYR A 97 9.39 7.05 -14.32
CA TYR A 97 8.13 6.65 -13.72
C TYR A 97 6.95 6.94 -14.66
N PHE A 98 6.88 8.13 -15.25
CA PHE A 98 5.84 8.44 -16.22
C PHE A 98 6.02 7.70 -17.56
N ALA A 99 7.24 7.43 -18.01
CA ALA A 99 7.47 6.59 -19.19
C ALA A 99 6.89 5.18 -19.01
N MET A 100 7.07 4.58 -17.82
CA MET A 100 6.45 3.30 -17.47
C MET A 100 4.92 3.38 -17.46
N ALA A 101 4.36 4.45 -16.89
CA ALA A 101 2.91 4.62 -16.73
C ALA A 101 2.16 4.91 -18.04
N ARG A 102 2.74 5.71 -18.93
CA ARG A 102 2.03 6.30 -20.10
C ARG A 102 2.84 6.31 -21.39
N GLY A 103 3.97 5.60 -21.43
CA GLY A 103 4.86 5.53 -22.59
C GLY A 103 5.73 6.78 -22.75
N TYR A 104 6.68 6.70 -23.67
CA TYR A 104 7.65 7.74 -23.96
C TYR A 104 7.84 7.91 -25.47
N GLN A 105 7.45 9.07 -25.99
CA GLN A 105 7.52 9.43 -27.41
C GLN A 105 8.23 10.78 -27.59
N LYS A 106 9.48 10.85 -27.13
CA LYS A 106 10.34 12.05 -27.19
C LYS A 106 11.76 11.62 -27.53
N ASP A 107 12.59 12.56 -27.97
CA ASP A 107 14.03 12.35 -28.21
C ASP A 107 14.35 11.18 -29.17
N GLY A 108 13.47 10.93 -30.14
CA GLY A 108 13.61 9.82 -31.10
C GLY A 108 13.30 8.43 -30.53
N LEU A 109 12.81 8.34 -29.30
CA LEU A 109 12.36 7.10 -28.67
C LEU A 109 10.84 6.93 -28.86
N ASP A 110 10.40 5.71 -29.13
CA ASP A 110 8.99 5.29 -29.11
C ASP A 110 8.87 4.03 -28.23
N ILE A 111 8.58 4.25 -26.95
CA ILE A 111 8.50 3.19 -25.94
C ILE A 111 7.07 3.11 -25.42
N THR A 112 6.49 1.92 -25.55
CA THR A 112 5.12 1.65 -25.09
C THR A 112 5.01 1.67 -23.57
N ALA A 113 3.83 2.06 -23.07
CA ALA A 113 3.51 1.99 -21.64
C ALA A 113 3.44 0.54 -21.14
N MET A 114 3.57 0.35 -19.83
CA MET A 114 3.25 -0.91 -19.17
C MET A 114 1.74 -1.16 -19.21
N GLU A 115 1.35 -2.43 -19.05
CA GLU A 115 -0.06 -2.82 -18.99
C GLU A 115 -0.76 -2.19 -17.78
N MET A 116 -2.00 -1.73 -17.98
CA MET A 116 -2.87 -1.27 -16.92
C MET A 116 -4.08 -2.21 -16.80
N THR A 117 -4.42 -2.64 -15.58
CA THR A 117 -5.59 -3.50 -15.34
C THR A 117 -6.35 -3.08 -14.08
N LYS A 118 -7.57 -3.61 -13.91
CA LYS A 118 -8.42 -3.29 -12.75
C LYS A 118 -7.77 -3.77 -11.46
N TRP A 119 -7.79 -2.90 -10.46
CA TRP A 119 -7.42 -3.25 -9.10
C TRP A 119 -8.60 -3.93 -8.42
N PHE A 120 -8.57 -5.27 -8.37
CA PHE A 120 -9.65 -6.11 -7.83
C PHE A 120 -11.03 -5.73 -8.43
N ASP A 121 -12.09 -5.81 -7.63
CA ASP A 121 -13.49 -5.53 -8.04
C ASP A 121 -13.84 -4.03 -8.08
N THR A 122 -12.86 -3.18 -8.39
CA THR A 122 -12.92 -1.74 -8.19
C THR A 122 -12.78 -1.00 -9.52
N ASN A 123 -13.12 0.30 -9.52
CA ASN A 123 -12.95 1.16 -10.71
C ASN A 123 -11.53 1.77 -10.81
N TYR A 124 -10.67 1.50 -9.83
CA TYR A 124 -9.27 1.90 -9.89
C TYR A 124 -8.50 0.93 -10.78
N HIS A 125 -7.50 1.44 -11.50
CA HIS A 125 -6.60 0.63 -12.31
C HIS A 125 -5.17 0.85 -11.85
N TYR A 126 -4.38 -0.21 -11.84
CA TYR A 126 -2.96 -0.17 -11.47
C TYR A 126 -2.09 -0.58 -12.66
N ILE A 127 -0.81 -0.25 -12.59
CA ILE A 127 0.18 -0.65 -13.59
C ILE A 127 0.75 -2.01 -13.20
N VAL A 128 0.59 -2.99 -14.08
CA VAL A 128 0.93 -4.40 -13.84
C VAL A 128 2.45 -4.58 -13.81
N PRO A 129 3.05 -5.03 -12.70
CA PRO A 129 4.47 -5.36 -12.66
C PRO A 129 4.85 -6.42 -13.70
N GLU A 130 6.02 -6.27 -14.31
CA GLU A 130 6.52 -7.20 -15.32
C GLU A 130 7.75 -7.94 -14.79
N PHE A 131 7.69 -9.27 -14.83
CA PHE A 131 8.72 -10.11 -14.22
C PHE A 131 9.42 -11.01 -15.23
N PHE A 132 10.69 -11.27 -14.96
CA PHE A 132 11.56 -12.20 -15.68
C PHE A 132 12.21 -13.13 -14.66
N LYS A 133 12.53 -14.38 -15.02
CA LYS A 133 13.09 -15.43 -14.16
C LYS A 133 14.34 -15.00 -13.40
N ASP A 134 15.19 -14.23 -14.09
CA ASP A 134 16.42 -13.67 -13.53
C ASP A 134 16.34 -12.19 -13.22
N GLN A 135 15.15 -11.70 -12.89
CA GLN A 135 14.95 -10.33 -12.42
C GLN A 135 15.85 -10.05 -11.21
N ALA A 136 16.70 -9.04 -11.38
CA ALA A 136 17.42 -8.43 -10.28
C ALA A 136 16.52 -7.37 -9.64
N PHE A 137 16.51 -7.33 -8.31
CA PHE A 137 15.84 -6.31 -7.53
C PHE A 137 16.88 -5.52 -6.73
N SER A 138 16.61 -4.24 -6.54
CA SER A 138 17.44 -3.33 -5.75
C SER A 138 16.56 -2.24 -5.16
N LEU A 139 16.91 -1.72 -3.99
CA LEU A 139 16.25 -0.53 -3.46
C LEU A 139 16.63 0.68 -4.34
N PHE A 140 15.78 0.98 -5.32
CA PHE A 140 16.08 1.97 -6.37
C PHE A 140 15.48 3.35 -6.05
N SER A 141 14.29 3.40 -5.45
CA SER A 141 13.67 4.64 -4.99
C SER A 141 13.57 4.69 -3.46
N ASP A 142 13.88 5.84 -2.88
CA ASP A 142 13.80 6.08 -1.44
C ASP A 142 12.45 6.68 -0.97
N LYS A 143 11.47 6.79 -1.89
CA LYS A 143 10.20 7.50 -1.66
C LYS A 143 9.55 7.16 -0.32
N VAL A 144 9.46 5.87 0.02
CA VAL A 144 8.85 5.39 1.27
C VAL A 144 9.54 5.98 2.50
N ILE A 145 10.87 6.03 2.48
CA ILE A 145 11.72 6.56 3.56
C ILE A 145 11.59 8.08 3.60
N THR A 146 11.70 8.74 2.45
CA THR A 146 11.60 10.20 2.33
C THR A 146 10.24 10.72 2.81
N GLU A 147 9.13 10.04 2.49
CA GLU A 147 7.81 10.43 2.99
C GLU A 147 7.66 10.23 4.50
N PHE A 148 8.18 9.13 5.05
CA PHE A 148 8.19 8.89 6.50
C PHE A 148 8.97 9.98 7.24
N VAL A 149 10.19 10.30 6.78
CA VAL A 149 11.03 11.34 7.37
C VAL A 149 10.36 12.70 7.30
N ARG A 150 9.70 13.03 6.18
CA ARG A 150 8.94 14.28 6.03
C ARG A 150 7.77 14.38 7.01
N ALA A 151 7.00 13.31 7.19
CA ALA A 151 5.93 13.30 8.19
C ALA A 151 6.50 13.51 9.61
N LYS A 152 7.60 12.81 9.94
CA LYS A 152 8.30 12.96 11.22
C LYS A 152 8.79 14.39 11.49
N GLN A 153 9.34 15.07 10.48
CA GLN A 153 9.77 16.47 10.57
C GLN A 153 8.62 17.44 10.90
N LEU A 154 7.37 17.06 10.61
CA LEU A 154 6.17 17.82 10.95
C LEU A 154 5.60 17.43 12.32
N GLY A 155 6.31 16.62 13.11
CA GLY A 155 5.83 16.10 14.39
C GLY A 155 4.77 15.01 14.24
N ILE A 156 4.70 14.34 13.08
CA ILE A 156 3.73 13.27 12.80
C ILE A 156 4.47 11.94 12.71
N THR A 157 4.29 11.08 13.69
CA THR A 157 4.75 9.69 13.61
C THR A 157 3.81 8.90 12.71
N SER A 158 4.13 8.85 11.42
CA SER A 158 3.34 8.11 10.45
C SER A 158 3.62 6.60 10.49
N LYS A 159 2.72 5.84 9.88
CA LYS A 159 2.85 4.42 9.59
C LYS A 159 3.02 4.26 8.07
N PRO A 160 4.23 3.93 7.58
CA PRO A 160 4.44 3.61 6.17
C PRO A 160 3.51 2.47 5.71
N VAL A 161 2.89 2.67 4.55
CA VAL A 161 2.03 1.70 3.88
C VAL A 161 2.72 1.24 2.62
N ILE A 162 2.93 -0.07 2.50
CA ILE A 162 3.54 -0.70 1.32
C ILE A 162 2.71 -1.91 0.91
N ILE A 163 2.62 -2.16 -0.41
CA ILE A 163 2.09 -3.43 -0.89
C ILE A 163 3.01 -4.55 -0.42
N GLY A 164 2.46 -5.65 0.08
CA GLY A 164 3.28 -6.74 0.58
C GLY A 164 3.94 -7.55 -0.55
N PRO A 165 5.08 -8.18 -0.28
CA PRO A 165 5.91 -8.77 -1.33
C PRO A 165 5.22 -9.95 -2.04
N VAL A 166 4.36 -10.69 -1.33
CA VAL A 166 3.61 -11.80 -1.95
C VAL A 166 2.54 -11.25 -2.87
N SER A 167 1.68 -10.34 -2.38
CA SER A 167 0.67 -9.68 -3.21
C SER A 167 1.29 -8.92 -4.38
N TYR A 168 2.44 -8.25 -4.20
CA TYR A 168 3.14 -7.56 -5.28
C TYR A 168 3.53 -8.51 -6.42
N LEU A 169 4.06 -9.70 -6.10
CA LEU A 169 4.33 -10.71 -7.12
C LEU A 169 3.04 -11.24 -7.74
N LEU A 170 2.01 -11.52 -6.94
CA LEU A 170 0.72 -12.01 -7.44
C LEU A 170 0.00 -11.03 -8.39
N LEU A 171 0.19 -9.73 -8.19
CA LEU A 171 -0.31 -8.65 -9.05
C LEU A 171 0.42 -8.56 -10.40
N GLY A 172 1.66 -9.03 -10.49
CA GLY A 172 2.43 -8.93 -11.73
C GLY A 172 2.20 -10.09 -12.70
N LYS A 173 2.90 -9.99 -13.84
CA LYS A 173 2.89 -10.98 -14.91
C LYS A 173 4.30 -11.38 -15.31
N GLU A 174 4.47 -12.67 -15.56
CA GLU A 174 5.64 -13.24 -16.22
C GLU A 174 5.69 -12.76 -17.68
N LYS A 175 6.86 -12.27 -18.11
CA LYS A 175 7.12 -11.84 -19.49
C LYS A 175 7.97 -12.84 -20.28
N GLU A 176 8.26 -13.99 -19.69
CA GLU A 176 8.93 -15.12 -20.32
C GLU A 176 8.35 -16.45 -19.82
N ALA A 177 8.43 -17.49 -20.64
CA ALA A 177 7.87 -18.80 -20.31
C ALA A 177 8.80 -19.60 -19.39
N GLY A 178 8.22 -20.55 -18.65
CA GLY A 178 9.01 -21.55 -17.89
C GLY A 178 9.53 -21.07 -16.54
N PHE A 179 8.89 -20.06 -15.94
CA PHE A 179 9.06 -19.72 -14.53
C PHE A 179 7.74 -19.19 -13.96
N ASP A 180 7.63 -19.17 -12.64
CA ASP A 180 6.52 -18.60 -11.90
C ASP A 180 7.01 -17.39 -11.11
N LYS A 181 6.28 -16.28 -11.16
CA LYS A 181 6.65 -15.03 -10.47
C LYS A 181 6.90 -15.19 -8.98
N LEU A 182 6.27 -16.14 -8.29
CA LEU A 182 6.53 -16.42 -6.87
C LEU A 182 7.95 -16.99 -6.62
N ASP A 183 8.60 -17.58 -7.62
CA ASP A 183 10.00 -18.03 -7.52
C ASP A 183 10.96 -16.85 -7.25
N LEU A 184 10.53 -15.63 -7.58
CA LEU A 184 11.28 -14.41 -7.34
C LEU A 184 11.25 -13.94 -5.88
N ILE A 185 10.45 -14.55 -5.00
CA ILE A 185 10.28 -14.07 -3.63
C ILE A 185 11.61 -14.02 -2.85
N LYS A 186 12.50 -14.98 -3.09
CA LYS A 186 13.84 -15.03 -2.46
C LYS A 186 14.78 -13.94 -2.97
N LYS A 187 14.56 -13.42 -4.18
CA LYS A 187 15.31 -12.29 -4.76
C LYS A 187 14.69 -10.94 -4.38
N LEU A 188 13.38 -10.88 -4.22
CA LEU A 188 12.62 -9.67 -3.88
C LEU A 188 12.71 -9.32 -2.39
N LEU A 189 12.56 -10.30 -1.51
CA LEU A 189 12.50 -10.08 -0.06
C LEU A 189 13.70 -9.32 0.52
N PRO A 190 14.96 -9.56 0.08
CA PRO A 190 16.11 -8.77 0.55
C PRO A 190 15.94 -7.26 0.39
N VAL A 191 15.26 -6.79 -0.67
CA VAL A 191 15.00 -5.37 -0.89
C VAL A 191 13.96 -4.82 0.09
N TYR A 192 12.92 -5.60 0.38
CA TYR A 192 11.95 -5.24 1.44
C TYR A 192 12.63 -5.17 2.81
N LEU A 193 13.51 -6.13 3.12
CA LEU A 193 14.24 -6.15 4.39
C LEU A 193 15.18 -4.94 4.50
N GLN A 194 15.87 -4.57 3.42
CA GLN A 194 16.67 -3.35 3.36
C GLN A 194 15.81 -2.12 3.63
N LEU A 195 14.66 -1.99 2.95
CA LEU A 195 13.71 -0.89 3.15
C LEU A 195 13.21 -0.80 4.61
N LEU A 196 12.84 -1.93 5.22
CA LEU A 196 12.43 -1.99 6.63
C LEU A 196 13.56 -1.59 7.58
N GLY A 197 14.80 -1.97 7.26
CA GLY A 197 16.00 -1.55 7.98
C GLY A 197 16.14 -0.03 7.99
N GLU A 198 16.02 0.61 6.82
CA GLU A 198 16.07 2.07 6.69
C GLU A 198 14.94 2.76 7.44
N LEU A 199 13.69 2.29 7.30
CA LEU A 199 12.54 2.84 8.03
C LEU A 199 12.74 2.75 9.55
N LYS A 200 13.19 1.59 10.04
CA LYS A 200 13.50 1.39 11.46
C LYS A 200 14.60 2.33 11.93
N ASN A 201 15.67 2.51 11.14
CA ASN A 201 16.76 3.44 11.46
C ASN A 201 16.27 4.90 11.55
N GLN A 202 15.28 5.27 10.74
CA GLN A 202 14.61 6.57 10.83
C GLN A 202 13.61 6.67 11.99
N GLY A 203 13.35 5.57 12.71
CA GLY A 203 12.47 5.51 13.88
C GLY A 203 11.03 5.10 13.59
N ALA A 204 10.77 4.41 12.48
CA ALA A 204 9.45 3.83 12.24
C ALA A 204 9.15 2.72 13.27
N GLU A 205 8.03 2.83 13.96
CA GLU A 205 7.55 1.81 14.91
C GLU A 205 6.58 0.82 14.26
N TRP A 206 5.79 1.30 13.31
CA TRP A 206 4.77 0.53 12.60
C TRP A 206 5.04 0.54 11.11
N VAL A 207 4.79 -0.59 10.45
CA VAL A 207 4.70 -0.67 8.98
C VAL A 207 3.45 -1.47 8.63
N GLN A 208 2.65 -0.96 7.70
CA GLN A 208 1.52 -1.67 7.13
C GLN A 208 1.93 -2.34 5.82
N PHE A 209 1.68 -3.65 5.74
CA PHE A 209 1.77 -4.46 4.54
C PHE A 209 0.35 -4.72 4.02
N ASP A 210 0.05 -4.21 2.84
CA ASP A 210 -1.19 -4.52 2.16
C ASP A 210 -1.05 -5.89 1.49
N GLU A 211 -1.78 -6.90 1.97
CA GLU A 211 -1.78 -8.26 1.42
C GLU A 211 -3.21 -8.70 1.02
N PRO A 212 -3.85 -8.00 0.07
CA PRO A 212 -5.24 -8.29 -0.31
C PRO A 212 -5.45 -9.71 -0.87
N PHE A 213 -4.40 -10.38 -1.36
CA PHE A 213 -4.51 -11.77 -1.84
C PHE A 213 -4.82 -12.77 -0.73
N LEU A 214 -4.60 -12.45 0.54
CA LEU A 214 -5.06 -13.30 1.65
C LEU A 214 -6.59 -13.41 1.70
N ALA A 215 -7.33 -12.49 1.08
CA ALA A 215 -8.79 -12.55 0.97
C ALA A 215 -9.28 -13.19 -0.35
N LEU A 216 -8.37 -13.71 -1.17
CA LEU A 216 -8.67 -14.40 -2.42
C LEU A 216 -8.29 -15.89 -2.34
N ASP A 217 -8.75 -16.66 -3.32
CA ASP A 217 -8.28 -18.03 -3.50
C ASP A 217 -6.79 -18.02 -3.89
N ILE A 218 -5.96 -18.66 -3.07
CA ILE A 218 -4.51 -18.77 -3.28
C ILE A 218 -4.08 -20.23 -3.22
N ASP A 219 -3.10 -20.59 -4.03
CA ASP A 219 -2.52 -21.92 -4.05
C ASP A 219 -1.50 -22.14 -2.91
N GLU A 220 -1.05 -23.37 -2.74
CA GLU A 220 -0.09 -23.72 -1.68
C GLU A 220 1.24 -22.96 -1.81
N LYS A 221 1.69 -22.67 -3.03
CA LYS A 221 2.93 -21.94 -3.26
C LYS A 221 2.84 -20.51 -2.74
N ALA A 222 1.70 -19.84 -2.95
CA ALA A 222 1.44 -18.53 -2.37
C ALA A 222 1.38 -18.59 -0.84
N LYS A 223 0.71 -19.61 -0.26
CA LYS A 223 0.66 -19.81 1.21
C LYS A 223 2.05 -20.00 1.82
N GLU A 224 2.89 -20.82 1.19
CA GLU A 224 4.30 -21.00 1.59
C GLU A 224 5.09 -19.70 1.51
N ALA A 225 4.87 -18.89 0.46
CA ALA A 225 5.51 -17.59 0.31
C ALA A 225 5.12 -16.62 1.44
N PHE A 226 3.85 -16.58 1.84
CA PHE A 226 3.40 -15.80 3.00
C PHE A 226 4.12 -16.22 4.29
N ILE A 227 4.15 -17.53 4.58
CA ILE A 227 4.81 -18.06 5.78
C ILE A 227 6.29 -17.67 5.77
N PHE A 228 7.00 -17.90 4.65
CA PHE A 228 8.41 -17.58 4.51
C PHE A 228 8.72 -16.09 4.72
N VAL A 229 7.97 -15.21 4.04
CA VAL A 229 8.17 -13.75 4.09
C VAL A 229 8.04 -13.24 5.51
N TYR A 230 6.92 -13.52 6.17
CA TYR A 230 6.65 -12.92 7.46
C TYR A 230 7.52 -13.53 8.57
N ALA A 231 7.92 -14.81 8.44
CA ALA A 231 8.92 -15.42 9.31
C ALA A 231 10.28 -14.70 9.22
N GLU A 232 10.79 -14.44 8.01
CA GLU A 232 12.07 -13.73 7.84
C GLU A 232 11.98 -12.27 8.27
N ILE A 233 10.87 -11.57 7.99
CA ILE A 233 10.64 -10.20 8.50
C ILE A 233 10.68 -10.19 10.04
N ARG A 234 9.95 -11.10 10.71
CA ARG A 234 9.93 -11.14 12.18
C ARG A 234 11.30 -11.46 12.77
N LYS A 235 12.03 -12.40 12.16
CA LYS A 235 13.38 -12.80 12.57
C LYS A 235 14.35 -11.62 12.55
N GLN A 236 14.32 -10.79 11.52
CA GLN A 236 15.21 -9.62 11.40
C GLN A 236 14.72 -8.40 12.19
N PHE A 237 13.40 -8.23 12.32
CA PHE A 237 12.78 -7.07 12.94
C PHE A 237 11.83 -7.45 14.09
N PRO A 238 12.32 -8.10 15.16
CA PRO A 238 11.47 -8.65 16.23
C PRO A 238 10.61 -7.59 16.92
N LYS A 239 11.11 -6.36 17.01
CA LYS A 239 10.44 -5.22 17.69
C LYS A 239 9.60 -4.34 16.76
N LEU A 240 9.73 -4.48 15.44
CA LEU A 240 8.96 -3.66 14.49
C LEU A 240 7.51 -4.17 14.49
N LYS A 241 6.55 -3.25 14.60
CA LYS A 241 5.13 -3.60 14.63
C LYS A 241 4.63 -3.72 13.20
N ILE A 242 4.29 -4.95 12.82
CA ILE A 242 3.82 -5.27 11.47
C ILE A 242 2.30 -5.38 11.49
N LEU A 243 1.63 -4.53 10.72
CA LEU A 243 0.20 -4.63 10.43
C LEU A 243 0.05 -5.26 9.05
N VAL A 244 -0.58 -6.42 8.94
CA VAL A 244 -1.00 -6.96 7.63
C VAL A 244 -2.46 -6.59 7.40
N ALA A 245 -2.75 -5.98 6.27
CA ALA A 245 -4.09 -5.55 5.92
C ALA A 245 -4.67 -6.32 4.73
N THR A 246 -5.86 -6.89 4.94
CA THR A 246 -6.67 -7.53 3.92
C THR A 246 -7.98 -6.75 3.75
N TYR A 247 -8.50 -6.71 2.53
CA TYR A 247 -9.70 -5.94 2.24
C TYR A 247 -10.39 -6.39 0.94
N PHE A 248 -11.63 -5.92 0.75
CA PHE A 248 -12.56 -6.24 -0.36
C PHE A 248 -13.29 -7.58 -0.24
N GLU A 249 -12.83 -8.48 0.62
CA GLU A 249 -13.43 -9.78 0.91
C GLU A 249 -12.93 -10.29 2.27
N GLY A 250 -13.53 -11.37 2.79
CA GLY A 250 -13.11 -12.06 4.00
C GLY A 250 -12.01 -13.09 3.78
N LEU A 251 -11.33 -13.48 4.86
CA LEU A 251 -10.19 -14.41 4.80
C LEU A 251 -10.57 -15.84 4.37
N LYS A 252 -11.77 -16.30 4.70
CA LYS A 252 -12.30 -17.65 4.37
C LYS A 252 -11.25 -18.74 4.71
N ASP A 253 -10.88 -19.58 3.74
CA ASP A 253 -9.94 -20.69 3.91
C ASP A 253 -8.53 -20.24 4.33
N ASN A 254 -8.18 -18.98 4.11
CA ASN A 254 -6.89 -18.41 4.50
C ASN A 254 -6.88 -17.85 5.92
N LEU A 255 -7.98 -17.93 6.69
CA LEU A 255 -8.03 -17.44 8.07
C LEU A 255 -6.90 -18.04 8.91
N VAL A 256 -6.75 -19.37 8.87
CA VAL A 256 -5.73 -20.10 9.63
C VAL A 256 -4.33 -19.65 9.24
N LEU A 257 -4.07 -19.39 7.96
CA LEU A 257 -2.80 -18.84 7.51
C LEU A 257 -2.57 -17.45 8.13
N ALA A 258 -3.51 -16.53 7.95
CA ALA A 258 -3.37 -15.13 8.34
C ALA A 258 -3.13 -14.95 9.85
N ILE A 259 -3.84 -15.70 10.70
CA ILE A 259 -3.68 -15.61 12.16
C ILE A 259 -2.40 -16.26 12.69
N ASN A 260 -1.76 -17.15 11.91
CA ASN A 260 -0.50 -17.79 12.30
C ASN A 260 0.74 -17.07 11.75
N LEU A 261 0.57 -16.02 10.92
CA LEU A 261 1.69 -15.18 10.52
C LEU A 261 2.27 -14.48 11.76
N PRO A 262 3.61 -14.36 11.87
CA PRO A 262 4.24 -13.71 13.03
C PRO A 262 4.17 -12.17 12.92
N ILE A 263 2.95 -11.63 12.90
CA ILE A 263 2.62 -10.22 12.72
C ILE A 263 2.09 -9.63 14.02
N THR A 264 2.09 -8.30 14.14
CA THR A 264 1.62 -7.61 15.36
C THR A 264 0.12 -7.36 15.31
N ALA A 265 -0.40 -7.03 14.13
CA ALA A 265 -1.81 -6.77 13.94
C ALA A 265 -2.30 -7.31 12.59
N LEU A 266 -3.53 -7.82 12.57
CA LEU A 266 -4.25 -8.19 11.36
C LEU A 266 -5.42 -7.22 11.15
N HIS A 267 -5.57 -6.65 9.96
CA HIS A 267 -6.74 -5.87 9.58
C HIS A 267 -7.67 -6.70 8.70
N ILE A 268 -8.97 -6.64 9.02
CA ILE A 268 -10.04 -7.32 8.27
C ILE A 268 -11.14 -6.33 7.86
N ASP A 269 -11.71 -6.55 6.67
CA ASP A 269 -12.81 -5.76 6.11
C ASP A 269 -14.16 -6.27 6.64
N LEU A 270 -14.73 -5.52 7.59
CA LEU A 270 -16.03 -5.82 8.21
C LEU A 270 -17.18 -5.04 7.57
N VAL A 271 -16.93 -4.35 6.45
CA VAL A 271 -17.98 -3.74 5.64
C VAL A 271 -18.40 -4.71 4.54
N ARG A 272 -17.42 -5.34 3.87
CA ARG A 272 -17.67 -6.33 2.82
C ARG A 272 -18.01 -7.70 3.37
N SER A 273 -17.35 -8.09 4.47
CA SER A 273 -17.50 -9.44 5.05
C SER A 273 -17.62 -9.35 6.58
N PRO A 274 -18.67 -8.70 7.11
CA PRO A 274 -18.90 -8.58 8.56
C PRO A 274 -19.03 -9.94 9.27
N GLU A 275 -19.50 -10.96 8.57
CA GLU A 275 -19.72 -12.31 9.08
C GLU A 275 -18.43 -13.02 9.52
N GLN A 276 -17.27 -12.64 8.97
CA GLN A 276 -15.98 -13.25 9.32
C GLN A 276 -15.54 -12.95 10.77
N LEU A 277 -16.17 -11.97 11.42
CA LEU A 277 -15.74 -11.47 12.73
C LEU A 277 -15.70 -12.58 13.78
N ASP A 278 -16.70 -13.45 13.80
CA ASP A 278 -16.81 -14.47 14.86
C ASP A 278 -15.74 -15.54 14.74
N ASP A 279 -15.48 -16.00 13.52
CA ASP A 279 -14.43 -16.97 13.24
C ASP A 279 -13.06 -16.38 13.60
N VAL A 280 -12.81 -15.11 13.24
CA VAL A 280 -11.57 -14.41 13.59
C VAL A 280 -11.43 -14.26 15.11
N LEU A 281 -12.47 -13.80 15.81
CA LEU A 281 -12.44 -13.60 17.27
C LEU A 281 -12.24 -14.92 18.04
N ASN A 282 -12.68 -16.04 17.48
CA ASN A 282 -12.50 -17.37 18.08
C ASN A 282 -11.10 -17.93 17.83
N ALA A 283 -10.47 -17.61 16.69
CA ALA A 283 -9.18 -18.17 16.30
C ALA A 283 -7.97 -17.28 16.66
N ILE A 284 -8.16 -15.96 16.84
CA ILE A 284 -7.06 -15.01 16.98
C ILE A 284 -6.14 -15.30 18.18
N PRO A 285 -4.80 -15.30 17.99
CA PRO A 285 -3.84 -15.49 19.07
C PRO A 285 -3.93 -14.43 20.18
N LYS A 286 -3.49 -14.78 21.39
CA LYS A 286 -3.54 -13.91 22.57
C LYS A 286 -2.74 -12.60 22.39
N ASP A 287 -1.64 -12.66 21.66
CA ASP A 287 -0.72 -11.52 21.52
C ASP A 287 -0.92 -10.72 20.22
N MET A 288 -1.84 -11.16 19.35
CA MET A 288 -2.15 -10.46 18.11
C MET A 288 -3.22 -9.39 18.34
N MET A 289 -3.00 -8.22 17.74
CA MET A 289 -4.01 -7.15 17.69
C MET A 289 -4.93 -7.34 16.48
N LEU A 290 -6.18 -6.91 16.60
CA LEU A 290 -7.15 -6.93 15.51
C LEU A 290 -7.52 -5.50 15.11
N SER A 291 -7.42 -5.20 13.82
CA SER A 291 -7.94 -3.98 13.23
C SER A 291 -9.28 -4.23 12.55
N LEU A 292 -10.29 -3.48 13.00
CA LEU A 292 -11.67 -3.62 12.58
C LEU A 292 -11.97 -2.58 11.49
N GLY A 293 -12.08 -3.04 10.24
CA GLY A 293 -12.47 -2.22 9.09
C GLY A 293 -13.97 -1.98 9.04
N VAL A 294 -14.47 -1.04 9.86
CA VAL A 294 -15.91 -0.83 10.09
C VAL A 294 -16.48 0.42 9.41
N VAL A 295 -15.63 1.23 8.77
CA VAL A 295 -16.06 2.43 8.02
C VAL A 295 -15.81 2.21 6.53
N ASP A 296 -16.84 2.31 5.70
CA ASP A 296 -16.72 1.99 4.26
C ASP A 296 -15.74 2.95 3.53
N GLY A 297 -14.58 2.42 3.12
CA GLY A 297 -13.58 3.17 2.35
C GLY A 297 -13.86 3.28 0.85
N ARG A 298 -14.86 2.54 0.32
CA ARG A 298 -15.23 2.50 -1.10
C ARG A 298 -16.43 3.38 -1.43
N ASN A 299 -17.40 3.45 -0.52
CA ASN A 299 -18.64 4.19 -0.75
C ASN A 299 -18.68 5.54 -0.03
N ILE A 300 -19.58 6.41 -0.45
CA ILE A 300 -19.72 7.79 0.06
C ILE A 300 -20.77 7.92 1.18
N TRP A 301 -21.47 6.84 1.50
CA TRP A 301 -22.51 6.86 2.52
C TRP A 301 -21.93 7.18 3.90
N ARG A 302 -22.74 7.91 4.68
CA ARG A 302 -22.44 8.16 6.09
C ARG A 302 -22.43 6.82 6.82
N ASN A 303 -21.45 6.65 7.70
CA ASN A 303 -21.32 5.44 8.49
C ASN A 303 -22.51 5.29 9.46
N ASP A 304 -23.06 4.08 9.55
CA ASP A 304 -24.00 3.70 10.60
C ASP A 304 -23.24 3.45 11.91
N PHE A 305 -23.30 4.41 12.83
CA PHE A 305 -22.58 4.31 14.10
C PHE A 305 -23.14 3.23 15.03
N GLU A 306 -24.43 2.93 14.98
CA GLU A 306 -25.01 1.90 15.83
C GLU A 306 -24.51 0.51 15.41
N LEU A 307 -24.51 0.26 14.10
CA LEU A 307 -23.96 -0.97 13.53
C LEU A 307 -22.47 -1.11 13.86
N SER A 308 -21.65 -0.10 13.58
CA SER A 308 -20.21 -0.17 13.88
C SER A 308 -19.94 -0.33 15.37
N LEU A 309 -20.69 0.36 16.25
CA LEU A 309 -20.54 0.21 17.70
C LEU A 309 -20.91 -1.19 18.18
N SER A 310 -21.90 -1.85 17.58
CA SER A 310 -22.26 -3.23 17.93
C SER A 310 -21.10 -4.19 17.64
N ILE A 311 -20.46 -4.07 16.48
CA ILE A 311 -19.28 -4.84 16.06
C ILE A 311 -18.11 -4.58 17.03
N ILE A 312 -17.83 -3.31 17.31
CA ILE A 312 -16.72 -2.91 18.19
C ILE A 312 -16.95 -3.45 19.61
N LYS A 313 -18.16 -3.33 20.16
CA LYS A 313 -18.49 -3.85 21.50
C LYS A 313 -18.29 -5.36 21.58
N LYS A 314 -18.69 -6.10 20.54
CA LYS A 314 -18.48 -7.56 20.45
C LYS A 314 -16.99 -7.91 20.50
N ALA A 315 -16.17 -7.22 19.71
CA ALA A 315 -14.73 -7.42 19.72
C ALA A 315 -14.08 -7.01 21.05
N VAL A 316 -14.51 -5.90 21.66
CA VAL A 316 -14.02 -5.44 22.98
C VAL A 316 -14.29 -6.47 24.06
N ALA A 317 -15.47 -7.09 24.07
CA ALA A 317 -15.83 -8.12 25.05
C ALA A 317 -14.91 -9.34 25.00
N LYS A 318 -14.38 -9.69 23.82
CA LYS A 318 -13.48 -10.82 23.63
C LYS A 318 -12.00 -10.45 23.81
N LEU A 319 -11.56 -9.31 23.27
CA LEU A 319 -10.13 -8.99 23.13
C LEU A 319 -9.63 -7.90 24.09
N GLY A 320 -10.55 -7.12 24.67
CA GLY A 320 -10.23 -5.90 25.41
C GLY A 320 -9.90 -4.72 24.49
N THR A 321 -9.80 -3.52 25.06
CA THR A 321 -9.60 -2.27 24.30
C THR A 321 -8.17 -2.04 23.83
N SER A 322 -7.19 -2.73 24.42
CA SER A 322 -5.75 -2.55 24.13
C SER A 322 -5.30 -3.29 22.87
N ARG A 323 -5.99 -4.38 22.49
CA ARG A 323 -5.69 -5.19 21.31
C ARG A 323 -6.52 -4.83 20.08
N LEU A 324 -7.24 -3.71 20.13
CA LEU A 324 -8.13 -3.28 19.05
C LEU A 324 -7.69 -1.97 18.42
N LEU A 325 -7.74 -1.99 17.09
CA LEU A 325 -7.55 -0.85 16.21
C LEU A 325 -8.87 -0.62 15.43
N ILE A 326 -9.29 0.63 15.28
CA ILE A 326 -10.47 1.00 14.51
C ILE A 326 -10.03 1.67 13.22
N ALA A 327 -10.57 1.21 12.09
CA ALA A 327 -10.17 1.70 10.78
C ALA A 327 -11.31 1.71 9.77
N PRO A 328 -11.13 2.39 8.63
CA PRO A 328 -11.89 2.11 7.42
C PRO A 328 -11.67 0.69 6.92
N SER A 329 -12.62 0.15 6.17
CA SER A 329 -12.55 -1.20 5.56
C SER A 329 -11.41 -1.38 4.57
N CYS A 330 -10.95 -0.29 3.95
CA CYS A 330 -9.85 -0.26 3.01
C CYS A 330 -9.30 1.16 2.90
N SER A 331 -8.28 1.39 2.06
CA SER A 331 -7.79 2.74 1.78
C SER A 331 -8.92 3.69 1.35
N LEU A 332 -8.94 4.90 1.94
CA LEU A 332 -9.91 5.94 1.62
C LEU A 332 -9.67 6.58 0.25
N GLN A 333 -8.61 6.20 -0.48
CA GLN A 333 -8.23 6.73 -1.81
C GLN A 333 -9.39 6.78 -2.82
N ARG A 334 -10.45 5.99 -2.58
CA ARG A 334 -11.62 5.83 -3.44
C ARG A 334 -12.79 6.73 -3.09
N ARG A 335 -12.72 7.47 -1.97
CA ARG A 335 -13.69 8.52 -1.65
C ARG A 335 -13.32 9.82 -2.35
N TYR A 336 -14.31 10.45 -2.97
CA TYR A 336 -14.19 11.86 -3.36
C TYR A 336 -13.97 12.71 -2.10
N LYS A 337 -13.06 13.67 -2.17
CA LYS A 337 -12.89 14.66 -1.10
C LYS A 337 -14.16 15.53 -1.05
N THR A 338 -14.91 15.35 0.03
CA THR A 338 -16.09 16.13 0.47
C THR A 338 -17.39 15.79 -0.28
N PRO A 339 -18.50 15.46 0.43
CA PRO A 339 -19.83 15.71 -0.10
C PRO A 339 -19.92 17.20 -0.38
N GLN A 340 -20.27 17.59 -1.61
CA GLN A 340 -20.88 18.91 -1.79
C GLN A 340 -22.09 18.94 -0.86
N LYS A 341 -22.15 19.93 0.03
CA LYS A 341 -23.36 20.19 0.81
C LYS A 341 -24.55 20.15 -0.15
N GLN A 342 -25.44 19.19 0.03
CA GLN A 342 -26.83 19.37 -0.38
C GLN A 342 -27.55 20.08 0.74
#